data_AF-A0A135VL40-F1
#
_entry.id   AF-A0A135VL40-F1
#
_cell.length_a   1.000
_cell.length_b   1.000
_cell.length_c   1.000
_cell.angle_alpha   90.00
_cell.angle_beta   90.00
_cell.angle_gamma   90.00
#
_symmetry.space_group_name_H-M   'P 1'
#
loop_
_entity.id
_entity.type
_entity.pdbx_description
1 polymer ?
#
loop_
_entity_poly.entity_id
_entity_poly.type
_entity_poly.pdbx_seq_one_letter_code
_entity_poly.pdbx_strand_id
1 'polypeptide(L)'
;MDFDSYCHPNELRESDKFCIDDVPQLRHYQTMGYFQDIPPIHADLGELVAGHKPGRVTYDEHTITCNLGLAMDDMVVAPLVYQRALEIGIGTWLQL
;
A
#
# COMPACT_ATOMS: atom_id res chain seq x y z
N MET A 1 -4.25 15.99 3.19
CA MET A 1 -3.57 15.04 2.32
C MET A 1 -4.67 14.27 1.63
N ASP A 2 -4.77 14.42 0.32
CA ASP A 2 -5.75 13.68 -0.48
C ASP A 2 -5.10 12.38 -0.97
N PHE A 3 -5.84 11.28 -1.05
CA PHE A 3 -5.29 9.96 -1.38
C PHE A 3 -4.66 9.92 -2.78
N ASP A 4 -5.12 10.76 -3.70
CA ASP A 4 -4.61 10.87 -5.07
C ASP A 4 -3.57 11.99 -5.27
N SER A 5 -3.10 12.61 -4.18
CA SER A 5 -2.04 13.64 -4.21
C SER A 5 -0.63 13.11 -3.94
N TYR A 6 -0.47 11.77 -3.87
CA TYR A 6 0.81 11.11 -3.58
C TYR A 6 1.89 11.33 -4.65
N CYS A 7 1.49 11.43 -5.91
CA CYS A 7 2.37 11.60 -7.06
C CYS A 7 1.72 12.56 -8.05
N HIS A 8 2.53 13.23 -8.88
CA HIS A 8 1.97 14.13 -9.88
C HIS A 8 1.20 13.31 -10.94
N PRO A 9 0.02 13.76 -11.42
CA PRO A 9 -0.77 12.96 -12.38
C PRO A 9 -0.02 12.52 -13.64
N ASN A 10 0.89 13.38 -14.15
CA ASN A 10 1.75 13.02 -15.29
C ASN A 10 2.68 11.84 -14.98
N GLU A 11 3.21 11.75 -13.76
CA GLU A 11 4.07 10.65 -13.34
C GLU A 11 3.28 9.33 -13.26
N LEU A 12 2.04 9.38 -12.74
CA LEU A 12 1.14 8.22 -12.74
C LEU A 12 0.91 7.70 -14.15
N ARG A 13 0.59 8.58 -15.11
CA ARG A 13 0.31 8.19 -16.50
C ARG A 13 1.52 7.60 -17.21
N GLU A 14 2.72 8.02 -16.85
CA GLU A 14 3.99 7.54 -17.43
C GLU A 14 4.51 6.27 -16.75
N SER A 15 3.80 5.72 -15.76
CA SER A 15 4.23 4.47 -15.11
C SER A 15 4.01 3.25 -16.01
N ASP A 16 5.03 2.40 -16.09
CA ASP A 16 4.94 1.08 -16.71
C ASP A 16 4.11 0.12 -15.84
N LYS A 17 4.18 0.28 -14.51
CA LYS A 17 3.41 -0.51 -13.55
C LYS A 17 2.88 0.37 -12.44
N PHE A 18 1.55 0.37 -12.31
CA PHE A 18 0.87 0.97 -11.18
C PHE A 18 0.31 -0.11 -10.25
N CYS A 19 0.73 -0.07 -8.99
CA CYS A 19 0.36 -1.06 -7.98
C CYS A 19 -0.37 -0.42 -6.81
N ILE A 20 -1.21 -1.22 -6.14
CA ILE A 20 -2.00 -0.80 -4.99
C ILE A 20 -1.86 -1.82 -3.86
N ASP A 21 -2.27 -1.49 -2.65
CA ASP A 21 -2.37 -2.43 -1.54
C ASP A 21 -3.68 -3.22 -1.58
N ASP A 22 -4.81 -2.59 -1.91
CA ASP A 22 -6.12 -3.26 -2.05
C ASP A 22 -6.96 -2.70 -3.20
N VAL A 23 -7.26 -3.55 -4.18
CA VAL A 23 -8.08 -3.15 -5.35
C VAL A 23 -9.53 -2.80 -4.94
N PRO A 24 -10.25 -3.62 -4.16
CA PRO A 24 -11.61 -3.28 -3.70
C PRO A 24 -11.71 -1.91 -3.02
N GLN A 25 -10.78 -1.57 -2.12
CA GLN A 25 -10.72 -0.30 -1.41
C GLN A 25 -10.48 0.87 -2.38
N LEU A 26 -9.54 0.73 -3.33
CA LEU A 26 -9.35 1.74 -4.36
C LEU A 26 -10.63 1.93 -5.20
N ARG A 27 -11.30 0.85 -5.61
CA ARG A 27 -12.56 0.95 -6.37
C ARG A 27 -13.65 1.63 -5.55
N HIS A 28 -13.71 1.40 -4.23
CA HIS A 28 -14.62 2.11 -3.35
C HIS A 28 -14.35 3.63 -3.36
N TYR A 29 -13.09 4.05 -3.19
CA TYR A 29 -12.72 5.46 -3.24
C TYR A 29 -12.96 6.12 -4.61
N GLN A 30 -12.87 5.35 -5.70
CA GLN A 30 -13.28 5.84 -7.02
C GLN A 30 -14.77 6.21 -7.09
N THR A 31 -15.64 5.52 -6.35
CA THR A 31 -17.05 5.92 -6.27
C THR A 31 -17.27 7.25 -5.54
N MET A 32 -16.28 7.69 -4.76
CA MET A 32 -16.29 8.93 -4.00
C MET A 32 -15.59 10.09 -4.72
N GLY A 33 -15.06 9.86 -5.93
CA GLY A 33 -14.41 10.88 -6.75
C GLY A 33 -12.89 10.91 -6.72
N TYR A 34 -12.23 10.02 -5.97
CA TYR A 34 -10.77 9.91 -5.94
C TYR A 34 -10.25 9.01 -7.06
N PHE A 35 -8.97 9.12 -7.42
CA PHE A 35 -8.30 8.19 -8.37
C PHE A 35 -9.03 8.00 -9.70
N GLN A 36 -9.64 9.06 -10.25
CA GLN A 36 -10.44 8.98 -11.47
C GLN A 36 -9.58 8.80 -12.73
N ASP A 37 -8.35 9.33 -12.72
CA ASP A 37 -7.43 9.31 -13.85
C ASP A 37 -6.11 8.63 -13.46
N ILE A 38 -6.21 7.32 -13.23
CA ILE A 38 -5.06 6.45 -12.92
C ILE A 38 -4.77 5.51 -14.10
N PRO A 39 -3.50 5.09 -14.30
CA PRO A 39 -3.17 4.01 -15.21
C PRO A 39 -3.85 2.69 -14.78
N PRO A 40 -3.91 1.68 -15.67
CA PRO A 40 -4.38 0.35 -15.31
C PRO A 40 -3.60 -0.23 -14.13
N ILE A 41 -4.33 -0.85 -13.19
CA ILE A 41 -3.72 -1.53 -12.05
C ILE A 41 -3.00 -2.78 -12.57
N HIS A 42 -1.69 -2.82 -12.39
CA HIS A 42 -0.85 -3.98 -12.71
C HIS A 42 -1.08 -5.11 -11.70
N ALA A 43 -0.91 -4.83 -10.40
CA ALA A 43 -1.02 -5.81 -9.33
C ALA A 43 -1.40 -5.14 -8.00
N ASP A 44 -2.06 -5.89 -7.11
CA ASP A 44 -2.03 -5.56 -5.68
C ASP A 44 -0.76 -6.10 -4.99
N LEU A 45 -0.48 -5.61 -3.78
CA LEU A 45 0.69 -5.99 -3.01
C LEU A 45 0.72 -7.50 -2.69
N GLY A 46 -0.45 -8.10 -2.44
CA GLY A 46 -0.57 -9.53 -2.18
C GLY A 46 -0.17 -10.39 -3.39
N GLU A 47 -0.62 -10.00 -4.59
CA GLU A 47 -0.25 -10.65 -5.85
C GLU A 47 1.27 -10.56 -6.11
N LEU A 48 1.90 -9.45 -5.77
CA LEU A 48 3.36 -9.27 -5.91
C LEU A 48 4.14 -10.13 -4.92
N VAL A 49 3.77 -10.09 -3.63
CA VAL A 49 4.47 -10.85 -2.57
C VAL A 49 4.29 -12.35 -2.74
N ALA A 50 3.12 -12.80 -3.18
CA ALA A 50 2.85 -14.21 -3.47
C ALA A 50 3.49 -14.71 -4.79
N GLY A 51 4.06 -13.81 -5.59
CA GLY A 51 4.64 -14.15 -6.89
C GLY A 51 3.60 -14.50 -7.97
N HIS A 52 2.34 -14.13 -7.77
CA HIS A 52 1.27 -14.33 -8.77
C HIS A 52 1.45 -13.41 -9.98
N LYS A 53 1.99 -12.21 -9.76
CA LYS A 53 2.36 -11.27 -10.82
C LYS A 53 3.81 -10.82 -10.67
N PRO A 54 4.54 -10.60 -11.76
CA PRO A 54 5.91 -10.12 -11.68
C PRO A 54 5.93 -8.69 -11.15
N GLY A 55 6.87 -8.41 -10.24
CA GLY A 55 7.25 -7.04 -9.90
C GLY A 55 8.02 -6.38 -11.05
N ARG A 56 9.01 -5.55 -10.73
CA ARG A 56 9.94 -4.98 -11.72
C ARG A 56 10.69 -6.09 -12.48
N VAL A 57 10.77 -5.99 -13.81
CA VAL A 57 11.50 -6.95 -14.67
C VAL A 57 12.64 -6.32 -15.45
N THR A 58 12.65 -4.99 -15.63
CA THR A 58 13.80 -4.27 -16.20
C THR A 58 14.20 -3.07 -15.33
N TYR A 59 15.41 -2.56 -15.54
CA TYR A 59 15.90 -1.36 -14.85
C TYR A 59 15.15 -0.09 -15.29
N ASP A 60 14.71 -0.04 -16.55
CA ASP A 60 14.09 1.16 -17.13
C ASP A 60 12.62 1.33 -16.75
N GLU A 61 11.97 0.31 -16.18
CA GLU A 61 10.56 0.39 -15.80
C GLU A 61 10.29 1.47 -14.73
N HIS A 62 9.34 2.35 -14.96
CA HIS A 62 8.81 3.27 -13.96
C HIS A 62 7.67 2.58 -13.21
N THR A 63 7.91 2.25 -11.94
CA THR A 63 6.93 1.55 -11.10
C THR A 63 6.44 2.47 -10.00
N ILE A 64 5.13 2.69 -9.91
CA ILE A 64 4.49 3.57 -8.92
C ILE A 64 3.50 2.78 -8.08
N THR A 65 3.36 3.16 -6.82
CA THR A 65 2.30 2.66 -5.95
C THR A 65 1.66 3.78 -5.15
N CYS A 66 0.35 3.69 -4.95
CA CYS A 66 -0.42 4.63 -4.13
C CYS A 66 -1.21 3.90 -3.05
N ASN A 67 -0.51 3.27 -2.11
CA ASN A 67 -1.14 2.52 -1.02
C ASN A 67 -2.03 3.41 -0.15
N LEU A 68 -3.23 2.91 0.16
CA LEU A 68 -4.25 3.61 0.94
C LEU A 68 -4.12 3.34 2.45
N GLY A 69 -3.45 2.25 2.80
CA GLY A 69 -3.32 1.73 4.15
C GLY A 69 -4.43 0.74 4.48
N LEU A 70 -4.03 -0.43 4.97
CA LEU A 70 -4.93 -1.45 5.48
C LEU A 70 -4.73 -1.63 6.98
N ALA A 71 -5.81 -1.60 7.76
CA ALA A 71 -5.77 -1.86 9.19
C ALA A 71 -5.17 -3.25 9.53
N MET A 72 -5.18 -4.18 8.55
CA MET A 72 -4.52 -5.47 8.69
C MET A 72 -3.00 -5.32 8.85
N ASP A 73 -2.38 -4.37 8.14
CA ASP A 73 -0.94 -4.13 8.23
C ASP A 73 -0.55 -3.71 9.65
N ASP A 74 -1.34 -2.82 10.26
CA ASP A 74 -1.18 -2.41 11.66
C ASP A 74 -1.34 -3.60 12.62
N MET A 75 -2.36 -4.43 12.39
CA MET A 75 -2.64 -5.59 13.23
C MET A 75 -1.64 -6.73 13.08
N VAL A 76 -0.85 -6.75 12.00
CA VAL A 76 0.30 -7.66 11.86
C VAL A 76 1.52 -7.09 12.59
N VAL A 77 1.80 -5.79 12.49
CA VAL A 77 2.99 -5.17 13.08
C VAL A 77 2.85 -4.98 14.60
N ALA A 78 1.70 -4.52 15.08
CA ALA A 78 1.51 -4.14 16.48
C ALA A 78 1.76 -5.32 17.46
N PRO A 79 1.25 -6.54 17.24
CA PRO A 79 1.55 -7.67 18.11
C PRO A 79 3.03 -8.05 18.13
N LEU A 80 3.73 -7.94 16.99
CA LEU A 80 5.17 -8.26 16.90
C LEU A 80 6.00 -7.24 17.69
N VAL A 81 5.70 -5.95 17.54
CA VAL A 81 6.35 -4.88 18.30
C VAL A 81 6.05 -5.03 19.79
N TYR A 82 4.79 -5.32 20.14
CA TYR A 82 4.37 -5.55 21.52
C TYR A 82 5.09 -6.75 22.15
N GLN A 83 5.14 -7.89 21.46
CA GLN A 83 5.87 -9.06 21.93
C GLN A 83 7.36 -8.74 22.13
N ARG A 84 7.98 -8.04 21.17
CA ARG A 84 9.37 -7.63 21.30
C ARG A 84 9.62 -6.70 22.48
N ALA A 85 8.69 -5.78 22.75
CA ALA A 85 8.77 -4.88 23.90
C ALA A 85 8.75 -5.64 25.24
N LEU A 86 7.91 -6.68 25.34
CA LEU A 86 7.87 -7.57 26.50
C LEU A 86 9.20 -8.32 26.70
N GLU A 87 9.79 -8.85 25.62
CA GLU A 87 11.06 -9.60 25.68
C GLU A 87 12.24 -8.79 26.21
N ILE A 88 12.28 -7.48 25.91
CA ILE A 88 13.36 -6.59 26.32
C ILE A 88 13.00 -5.72 27.53
N GLY A 89 11.83 -5.94 28.13
CA GLY A 89 11.39 -5.26 29.35
C GLY A 89 11.15 -3.75 29.19
N ILE A 90 10.66 -3.29 28.04
CA ILE A 90 10.29 -1.88 27.82
C ILE A 90 8.78 -1.67 27.82
N GLY A 91 8.34 -0.43 28.08
CA GLY A 91 6.93 -0.02 28.08
C GLY A 91 6.43 0.45 29.44
N THR A 92 5.13 0.69 29.56
CA THR A 92 4.50 1.13 30.82
C THR A 92 3.12 0.49 30.93
N TRP A 93 2.86 -0.16 32.06
CA TRP A 93 1.54 -0.69 32.38
C TRP A 93 0.59 0.45 32.74
N LEU A 94 -0.57 0.46 32.10
CA LEU A 94 -1.67 1.37 32.41
C LEU A 94 -2.80 0.59 33.09
N GLN A 95 -3.52 1.24 34.00
CA GLN A 95 -4.76 0.68 34.54
C GLN A 95 -5.86 0.80 33.49
N LEU A 96 -6.63 -0.28 33.31
CA LEU A 96 -7.78 -0.33 32.42
C LEU A 96 -9.02 0.33 33.04
#